data_AF-A0A081PBZ8-F1
#
_entry.id   AF-A0A081PBZ8-F1
#
_cell.length_a   1.000
_cell.length_b   1.000
_cell.length_c   1.000
_cell.angle_alpha   90.00
_cell.angle_beta   90.00
_cell.angle_gamma   90.00
#
_symmetry.space_group_name_H-M   'P 1'
#
loop_
_entity.id
_entity.type
_entity.pdbx_description
1 polymer ?
#
loop_
_entity_poly.entity_id
_entity_poly.type
_entity_poly.pdbx_seq_one_letter_code
_entity_poly.pdbx_strand_id
1 'polypeptide(L)'
;MVAKSRNKIFIKIIATVVVGMLTTVANNLINNVMKHLMPFIIVIVFFILIAIFILALYNYKLKKRIIDAGPLDETGLKFLAQLSGSGNEAVKWGLLLLFAGIGFVVLEFVPFSAEDSPLPYGIEMIFIAAGFLLYYLFLKNQKNSDRL
;
A
#
# COMPACT_ATOMS: atom_id res chain seq x y z
N MET A 1 -26.14 -55.38 -17.43
CA MET A 1 -25.92 -53.91 -17.48
C MET A 1 -25.63 -53.26 -16.12
N VAL A 2 -26.16 -53.78 -14.99
CA VAL A 2 -26.08 -53.14 -13.65
C VAL A 2 -24.67 -53.10 -13.02
N ALA A 3 -23.82 -54.09 -13.27
CA ALA A 3 -22.47 -54.17 -12.66
C ALA A 3 -21.53 -53.04 -13.10
N LYS A 4 -21.64 -52.56 -14.34
CA LYS A 4 -20.79 -51.48 -14.90
C LYS A 4 -21.12 -50.10 -14.30
N SER A 5 -22.37 -49.90 -13.89
CA SER A 5 -22.83 -48.65 -13.25
C SER A 5 -22.31 -48.52 -11.82
N ARG A 6 -22.34 -49.62 -11.04
CA ARG A 6 -21.84 -49.61 -9.66
C ARG A 6 -20.35 -49.31 -9.59
N ASN A 7 -19.53 -49.87 -10.47
CA ASN A 7 -18.09 -49.59 -10.49
C ASN A 7 -17.78 -48.10 -10.76
N LYS A 8 -18.53 -47.45 -11.65
CA LYS A 8 -18.36 -46.00 -11.89
C LYS A 8 -18.66 -45.15 -10.65
N ILE A 9 -19.66 -45.54 -9.85
CA ILE A 9 -20.00 -44.84 -8.61
C ILE A 9 -18.88 -44.99 -7.58
N PHE A 10 -18.35 -46.21 -7.39
CA PHE A 10 -17.22 -46.46 -6.50
C PHE A 10 -15.96 -45.68 -6.92
N ILE A 11 -15.63 -45.66 -8.21
CA ILE A 11 -14.49 -44.88 -8.73
C ILE A 11 -14.66 -43.39 -8.44
N LYS A 12 -15.87 -42.84 -8.62
CA LYS A 12 -16.15 -41.42 -8.36
C LYS A 12 -15.98 -41.06 -6.88
N ILE A 13 -16.46 -41.92 -5.97
CA ILE A 13 -16.32 -41.72 -4.52
C ILE A 13 -14.85 -41.74 -4.12
N ILE A 14 -14.08 -42.72 -4.60
CA ILE A 14 -12.64 -42.82 -4.32
C ILE A 14 -11.91 -41.57 -4.83
N ALA A 15 -12.21 -41.14 -6.07
CA ALA A 15 -11.59 -39.94 -6.63
C ALA A 15 -11.89 -38.69 -5.80
N THR A 16 -13.13 -38.49 -5.35
CA THR A 16 -13.49 -37.34 -4.49
C THR A 16 -12.76 -37.36 -3.15
N VAL A 17 -12.65 -38.53 -2.50
CA VAL A 17 -11.94 -38.66 -1.22
C VAL A 17 -10.44 -38.39 -1.39
N VAL A 18 -9.82 -38.94 -2.43
CA VAL A 18 -8.40 -38.75 -2.73
C VAL A 18 -8.10 -37.28 -3.03
N VAL A 19 -8.93 -36.63 -3.84
CA VAL A 19 -8.79 -35.19 -4.14
C VAL A 19 -8.92 -34.35 -2.87
N GLY A 20 -9.88 -34.65 -1.99
CA GLY A 20 -10.05 -33.93 -0.72
C GLY A 20 -8.87 -34.10 0.25
N MET A 21 -8.27 -35.29 0.31
CA MET A 21 -7.05 -35.49 1.10
C MET A 21 -5.86 -34.71 0.50
N LEU A 22 -5.71 -34.73 -0.83
CA LEU A 22 -4.62 -34.04 -1.51
C LEU A 22 -4.68 -32.52 -1.30
N THR A 23 -5.88 -31.92 -1.40
CA THR A 23 -6.07 -30.48 -1.16
C THR A 23 -5.79 -30.11 0.30
N THR A 24 -6.18 -30.95 1.25
CA THR A 24 -5.91 -30.73 2.67
C THR A 24 -4.42 -30.76 2.99
N VAL A 25 -3.70 -31.74 2.43
CA VAL A 25 -2.23 -31.85 2.60
C VAL A 25 -1.52 -30.66 1.95
N ALA A 26 -1.93 -30.27 0.74
CA ALA A 26 -1.37 -29.10 0.04
C ALA A 26 -1.60 -27.80 0.85
N ASN A 27 -2.81 -27.59 1.36
CA ASN A 27 -3.14 -26.41 2.17
C ASN A 27 -2.32 -26.36 3.46
N ASN A 28 -2.14 -27.49 4.15
CA ASN A 28 -1.31 -27.55 5.36
C ASN A 28 0.16 -27.23 5.08
N LEU A 29 0.70 -27.71 3.96
CA LEU A 29 2.06 -27.37 3.53
C LEU A 29 2.20 -25.87 3.25
N ILE A 30 1.28 -25.29 2.48
CA ILE A 30 1.28 -23.85 2.16
C ILE A 30 1.17 -23.02 3.44
N ASN A 31 0.26 -23.37 4.35
CA ASN A 31 0.04 -22.65 5.60
C ASN A 31 1.27 -22.67 6.51
N ASN A 32 1.98 -23.80 6.60
CA ASN A 32 3.20 -23.90 7.39
C ASN A 32 4.31 -23.02 6.80
N VAL A 33 4.51 -23.06 5.48
CA VAL A 33 5.48 -22.19 4.80
C VAL A 33 5.14 -20.71 5.02
N MET A 34 3.87 -20.32 4.88
CA MET A 34 3.43 -18.94 5.01
C MET A 34 3.58 -18.40 6.44
N LYS A 35 3.33 -19.23 7.47
CA LYS A 35 3.53 -18.88 8.88
C LYS A 35 4.99 -18.56 9.19
N HIS A 36 5.93 -19.28 8.59
CA HIS A 36 7.35 -19.02 8.80
C HIS A 36 7.85 -17.83 7.99
N LEU A 37 7.29 -17.55 6.81
CA LEU A 37 7.70 -16.44 5.95
C LEU A 37 7.14 -15.06 6.37
N MET A 38 5.93 -15.00 6.91
CA MET A 38 5.29 -13.75 7.37
C MET A 38 6.20 -12.85 8.23
N PRO A 39 6.86 -13.34 9.30
CA PRO A 39 7.71 -12.48 10.13
C PRO A 39 8.90 -11.89 9.37
N PHE A 40 9.49 -12.62 8.42
CA PHE A 40 10.59 -12.10 7.61
C PHE A 40 10.14 -10.95 6.70
N ILE A 41 8.96 -11.08 6.09
CA ILE A 41 8.38 -10.03 5.24
C ILE A 41 8.17 -8.74 6.05
N ILE A 42 7.62 -8.87 7.26
CA ILE A 42 7.39 -7.72 8.15
C ILE A 42 8.71 -7.02 8.50
N VAL A 43 9.74 -7.77 8.85
CA VAL A 43 11.06 -7.19 9.19
C VAL A 43 11.68 -6.46 7.99
N ILE A 44 11.59 -7.04 6.78
CA ILE A 44 12.13 -6.41 5.56
C ILE A 44 11.41 -5.09 5.27
N VAL A 45 10.06 -5.09 5.32
CA VAL A 45 9.27 -3.87 5.08
C VAL A 45 9.60 -2.79 6.10
N PHE A 46 9.75 -3.16 7.38
CA PHE A 46 10.11 -2.23 8.44
C PHE A 46 11.50 -1.62 8.23
N PHE A 47 12.47 -2.41 7.78
CA PHE A 47 13.81 -1.93 7.48
C PHE A 47 13.84 -0.95 6.30
N ILE A 48 13.06 -1.23 5.25
CA ILE A 48 12.90 -0.33 4.09
C ILE A 48 12.29 1.01 4.54
N LEU A 49 11.25 0.98 5.38
CA LEU A 49 10.64 2.20 5.92
C LEU A 49 11.64 3.05 6.71
N ILE A 50 12.45 2.42 7.56
CA ILE A 50 13.51 3.11 8.31
C ILE A 50 14.54 3.72 7.36
N ALA A 51 14.99 2.98 6.34
CA ALA A 51 15.98 3.47 5.38
C ALA A 51 15.46 4.70 4.62
N ILE A 52 14.21 4.67 4.17
CA ILE A 52 13.55 5.83 3.52
C ILE A 52 13.46 7.01 4.49
N PHE A 53 13.10 6.76 5.75
CA PHE A 53 12.99 7.79 6.77
C PHE A 53 14.34 8.46 7.06
N ILE A 54 15.41 7.68 7.21
CA ILE A 54 16.78 8.19 7.38
C ILE A 54 17.20 9.02 6.16
N LEU A 55 16.93 8.53 4.95
CA LEU A 55 17.27 9.25 3.71
C LEU A 55 16.53 10.59 3.62
N ALA A 56 15.25 10.64 4.03
CA ALA A 56 14.48 11.87 4.09
C ALA A 56 15.09 12.88 5.09
N LEU A 57 15.49 12.44 6.28
CA LEU A 57 16.17 13.29 7.27
C LEU A 57 17.53 13.79 6.78
N TYR A 58 18.29 12.92 6.11
CA TYR A 58 19.61 13.28 5.58
C TYR A 58 19.48 14.30 4.44
N ASN A 59 18.52 14.11 3.54
CA ASN A 59 18.20 15.09 2.49
C ASN A 59 17.81 16.44 3.09
N TYR A 60 17.03 16.47 4.17
CA TYR A 60 16.70 17.71 4.87
C TYR A 60 17.95 18.40 5.44
N LYS A 61 18.82 17.64 6.13
CA LYS A 61 20.07 18.19 6.70
C LYS A 61 21.03 18.69 5.63
N LEU A 62 21.15 17.98 4.50
CA LEU A 62 21.98 18.41 3.38
C LEU A 62 21.46 19.70 2.77
N LYS A 63 20.15 19.80 2.51
CA LYS A 63 19.53 21.04 2.00
C LYS A 63 19.76 22.21 2.95
N LYS A 64 19.60 22.00 4.26
CA LYS A 64 19.86 23.02 5.28
C LYS A 64 21.32 23.50 5.25
N ARG A 65 22.28 22.57 5.16
CA ARG A 65 23.71 22.91 5.08
C ARG A 65 24.07 23.72 3.84
N ILE A 66 23.46 23.43 2.69
CA ILE A 66 23.73 24.19 1.45
C ILE A 66 23.21 25.63 1.58
N ILE A 67 22.06 25.83 2.23
CA ILE A 67 21.49 27.17 2.48
C ILE A 67 22.33 27.95 3.49
N ASP A 68 22.83 27.30 4.54
CA ASP A 68 23.65 27.94 5.58
C ASP A 68 25.12 28.22 5.15
N ALA A 69 25.62 27.58 4.09
CA ALA A 69 27.05 27.57 3.74
C ALA A 69 27.56 28.70 2.83
N GLY A 70 26.74 29.67 2.40
CA GLY A 70 27.27 30.85 1.71
C GLY A 70 26.30 31.57 0.77
N PRO A 71 26.69 32.73 0.22
CA PRO A 71 25.81 33.59 -0.57
C PRO A 71 25.42 32.85 -1.86
N LEU A 72 24.17 32.39 -1.89
CA LEU A 72 23.63 31.68 -3.03
C LEU A 72 23.52 32.66 -4.19
N ASP A 73 24.44 32.55 -5.15
CA ASP A 73 24.26 33.13 -6.49
C ASP A 73 22.87 32.74 -7.02
N GLU A 74 22.23 33.60 -7.83
CA GLU A 74 20.87 33.37 -8.35
C GLU A 74 20.75 32.01 -9.04
N THR A 75 21.85 31.54 -9.63
CA THR A 75 22.00 30.21 -10.25
C THR A 75 21.91 29.08 -9.24
N GLY A 76 22.54 29.22 -8.06
CA GLY A 76 22.48 28.26 -6.97
C GLY A 76 21.10 28.22 -6.29
N LEU A 77 20.44 29.37 -6.19
CA LEU A 77 19.06 29.46 -5.69
C LEU A 77 18.07 28.76 -6.63
N LYS A 78 18.20 28.97 -7.95
CA LYS A 78 17.39 28.28 -8.96
C LYS A 78 17.65 26.77 -8.99
N PHE A 79 18.90 26.34 -8.82
CA PHE A 79 19.25 24.92 -8.73
C PHE A 79 18.69 24.26 -7.46
N LEU A 80 18.72 24.94 -6.32
CA LEU A 80 18.08 24.49 -5.09
C LEU A 80 16.56 24.43 -5.21
N ALA A 81 15.93 25.43 -5.83
CA ALA A 81 14.49 25.41 -6.10
C ALA A 81 14.12 24.23 -7.02
N GLN A 82 14.93 23.93 -8.03
CA GLN A 82 14.72 22.79 -8.92
C GLN A 82 14.94 21.44 -8.22
N LEU A 83 15.95 21.33 -7.35
CA LEU A 83 16.20 20.15 -6.50
C LEU A 83 15.22 20.02 -5.33
N SER A 84 14.50 21.09 -5.00
CA SER A 84 13.55 21.08 -3.89
C SER A 84 12.38 20.13 -4.16
N GLY A 85 12.10 19.82 -5.43
CA GLY A 85 10.90 19.11 -5.86
C GLY A 85 9.71 20.02 -5.57
N SER A 86 8.94 20.38 -6.60
CA SER A 86 7.81 21.30 -6.44
C SER A 86 7.01 20.95 -5.19
N GLY A 87 6.74 21.90 -4.29
CA GLY A 87 6.03 21.66 -3.03
C GLY A 87 4.72 20.87 -3.18
N ASN A 88 4.18 20.80 -4.40
CA ASN A 88 3.11 19.90 -4.82
C ASN A 88 3.33 18.42 -4.48
N GLU A 89 4.54 17.88 -4.51
CA GLU A 89 4.77 16.46 -4.17
C GLU A 89 4.58 16.20 -2.68
N ALA A 90 5.06 17.11 -1.82
CA ALA A 90 4.81 17.03 -0.38
C ALA A 90 3.31 17.20 -0.05
N VAL A 91 2.63 18.12 -0.74
CA VAL A 91 1.17 18.33 -0.60
C VAL A 91 0.40 17.09 -1.05
N LYS A 92 0.82 16.43 -2.13
CA LYS A 92 0.22 15.16 -2.60
C LYS A 92 0.27 14.08 -1.54
N TRP A 93 1.45 13.84 -0.97
CA TRP A 93 1.65 12.79 0.02
C TRP A 93 0.99 13.13 1.37
N GLY A 94 1.03 14.40 1.79
CA GLY A 94 0.37 14.86 3.01
C GLY A 94 -1.14 14.69 2.94
N LEU A 95 -1.76 15.07 1.82
CA LEU A 95 -3.21 14.94 1.64
C LEU A 95 -3.63 13.47 1.55
N LEU A 96 -2.85 12.64 0.87
CA LEU A 96 -3.11 11.20 0.78
C LEU A 96 -3.06 10.52 2.15
N LEU A 97 -2.04 10.82 2.96
CA LEU A 97 -1.91 10.28 4.32
C LEU A 97 -3.01 10.76 5.26
N LEU A 98 -3.46 12.02 5.10
CA LEU A 98 -4.56 12.56 5.89
C LEU A 98 -5.87 11.80 5.62
N PHE A 99 -6.22 11.60 4.34
CA PHE A 99 -7.43 10.87 3.98
C PHE A 99 -7.36 9.37 4.30
N ALA A 100 -6.21 8.73 4.11
CA ALA A 100 -5.99 7.35 4.53
C ALA A 100 -6.15 7.21 6.07
N GLY A 101 -5.59 8.14 6.85
CA GLY A 101 -5.77 8.15 8.30
C GLY A 101 -7.23 8.27 8.72
N ILE A 102 -8.01 9.11 8.04
CA ILE A 102 -9.46 9.21 8.28
C ILE A 102 -10.17 7.91 7.91
N GLY A 103 -9.79 7.25 6.81
CA GLY A 103 -10.30 5.94 6.42
C GLY A 103 -10.11 4.91 7.53
N PHE A 104 -8.91 4.79 8.07
CA PHE A 104 -8.62 3.92 9.21
C PHE A 104 -9.43 4.25 10.47
N VAL A 105 -9.59 5.53 10.80
CA VAL A 105 -10.44 5.93 11.95
C VAL A 105 -11.88 5.52 11.73
N VAL A 106 -12.41 5.66 10.51
CA VAL A 106 -13.77 5.25 10.17
C VAL A 106 -13.94 3.73 10.25
N LEU A 107 -12.92 2.96 9.87
CA LEU A 107 -12.94 1.49 9.96
C LEU A 107 -13.09 0.98 11.40
N GLU A 108 -12.54 1.68 12.40
CA GLU A 108 -12.69 1.30 13.81
C GLU A 108 -14.15 1.34 14.28
N PHE A 109 -14.97 2.23 13.70
CA PHE A 109 -16.39 2.35 14.05
C PHE A 109 -17.28 1.32 13.35
N VAL A 110 -16.71 0.49 12.48
CA VAL A 110 -17.44 -0.46 11.65
C VAL A 110 -17.26 -1.87 12.22
N PRO A 111 -18.28 -2.47 12.86
CA PRO A 111 -18.20 -3.81 13.44
C PRO A 111 -18.30 -4.90 12.35
N PHE A 112 -17.30 -4.99 11.49
CA PHE A 112 -17.18 -6.09 10.51
C PHE A 112 -15.87 -6.85 10.73
N SER A 113 -15.97 -8.18 10.78
CA SER A 113 -14.84 -9.08 10.79
C SER A 113 -14.06 -8.93 9.48
N ALA A 114 -12.75 -8.65 9.57
CA ALA A 114 -11.86 -8.51 8.40
C ALA A 114 -11.80 -9.78 7.52
N GLU A 115 -12.24 -10.92 8.05
CA GLU A 115 -12.23 -12.21 7.38
C GLU A 115 -13.50 -12.50 6.57
N ASP A 116 -14.62 -11.82 6.87
CA ASP A 116 -15.94 -12.16 6.31
C ASP A 116 -16.42 -11.22 5.20
N SER A 117 -15.80 -10.03 5.04
CA SER A 117 -16.29 -9.05 4.08
C SER A 117 -15.19 -8.17 3.48
N PRO A 118 -15.20 -7.96 2.14
CA PRO A 118 -14.28 -7.02 1.48
C PRO A 118 -14.62 -5.53 1.73
N LEU A 119 -15.64 -5.25 2.55
CA LEU A 119 -16.13 -3.91 2.88
C LEU A 119 -15.05 -2.97 3.46
N PRO A 120 -14.20 -3.39 4.43
CA PRO A 120 -13.18 -2.51 4.99
C PRO A 120 -12.18 -1.99 3.96
N TYR A 121 -11.75 -2.87 3.04
CA TYR A 121 -10.84 -2.50 1.96
C TYR A 121 -11.49 -1.53 0.97
N GLY A 122 -12.78 -1.68 0.70
CA GLY A 122 -13.55 -0.77 -0.15
C GLY A 122 -13.67 0.63 0.45
N ILE A 123 -13.97 0.72 1.74
CA ILE A 123 -14.07 1.99 2.47
C ILE A 123 -12.72 2.72 2.42
N GLU A 124 -11.63 2.03 2.73
CA GLU A 124 -10.28 2.60 2.68
C GLU A 124 -9.93 3.13 1.28
N MET A 125 -10.22 2.35 0.23
CA MET A 125 -9.96 2.80 -1.15
C MET A 125 -10.77 4.03 -1.55
N ILE A 126 -12.01 4.19 -1.06
CA ILE A 126 -12.82 5.38 -1.32
C ILE A 126 -12.19 6.62 -0.68
N PHE A 127 -11.70 6.52 0.55
CA PHE A 127 -11.03 7.63 1.22
C PHE A 127 -9.72 8.03 0.52
N ILE A 128 -8.91 7.06 0.13
CA ILE A 128 -7.67 7.29 -0.65
C ILE A 128 -8.00 7.98 -1.99
N ALA A 129 -9.02 7.51 -2.70
CA ALA A 129 -9.47 8.11 -3.95
C ALA A 129 -9.95 9.56 -3.76
N ALA A 130 -10.67 9.83 -2.67
CA ALA A 130 -11.10 11.19 -2.31
C ALA A 130 -9.89 12.12 -2.06
N GLY A 131 -8.86 11.64 -1.37
CA GLY A 131 -7.61 12.38 -1.18
C GLY A 131 -6.91 12.72 -2.50
N PHE A 132 -6.85 11.78 -3.45
CA PHE A 132 -6.32 12.04 -4.80
C PHE A 132 -7.15 13.05 -5.59
N LEU A 133 -8.48 12.97 -5.50
CA LEU A 133 -9.40 13.87 -6.18
C LEU A 133 -9.27 15.30 -5.65
N LEU A 134 -9.18 15.47 -4.33
CA LEU A 134 -8.92 16.78 -3.72
C LEU A 134 -7.55 17.34 -4.17
N TYR A 135 -6.52 16.51 -4.23
CA TYR A 135 -5.20 16.94 -4.70
C TYR A 135 -5.26 17.43 -6.15
N TYR A 136 -5.99 16.73 -7.03
CA TYR A 136 -6.17 17.14 -8.41
C TYR A 136 -6.88 18.49 -8.53
N LEU A 137 -7.92 18.74 -7.72
CA LEU A 137 -8.59 20.04 -7.68
C LEU A 137 -7.67 21.15 -7.19
N PHE A 138 -6.85 20.88 -6.17
CA PHE A 138 -5.86 21.83 -5.67
C PHE A 138 -4.84 22.20 -6.76
N LEU A 139 -4.33 21.21 -7.49
CA LEU A 139 -3.39 21.41 -8.60
C LEU A 139 -4.03 22.20 -9.76
N LYS A 140 -5.29 21.92 -10.08
CA LYS A 140 -6.05 22.64 -11.11
C LYS A 140 -6.21 24.12 -10.78
N ASN A 141 -6.45 24.44 -9.50
CA ASN A 141 -6.63 25.82 -9.04
C ASN A 141 -5.32 26.61 -9.07
N GLN A 142 -4.19 26.02 -8.67
CA GLN A 142 -2.88 26.68 -8.76
C GLN A 142 -2.51 27.03 -10.20
N LYS A 143 -2.71 26.10 -11.15
CA LYS A 143 -2.43 26.33 -12.57
C LYS A 143 -3.26 27.46 -13.19
N ASN A 144 -4.45 27.73 -12.65
CA ASN A 144 -5.31 28.82 -13.12
C ASN A 144 -4.91 30.18 -12.55
N SER A 145 -4.39 30.21 -11.32
CA SER A 145 -3.88 31.45 -10.70
C SER A 145 -2.58 31.95 -11.34
N ASP A 146 -1.72 31.07 -11.85
CA ASP A 146 -0.49 31.45 -12.58
C ASP A 146 -0.74 32.02 -13.99
N ARG A 147 -2.00 32.07 -14.45
CA ARG A 147 -2.40 32.53 -15.79
C ARG A 147 -3.13 33.88 -15.80
N LEU A 148 -3.30 34.52 -14.64
CA LEU A 148 -3.87 35.86 -14.46
C LEU A 148 -2.78 36.83 -14.03
#